data_AF-A0AAV0E5G6-F1
#
_entry.id   AF-A0AAV0E5G6-F1
#
_cell.length_a   1.000
_cell.length_b   1.000
_cell.length_c   1.000
_cell.angle_alpha   90.00
_cell.angle_beta   90.00
_cell.angle_gamma   90.00
#
_symmetry.space_group_name_H-M   'P 1'
#
loop_
_entity.id
_entity.type
_entity.pdbx_description
1 polymer ?
#
loop_
_entity_poly.entity_id
_entity_poly.type
_entity_poly.pdbx_seq_one_letter_code
_entity_poly.pdbx_strand_id
1 'polypeptide(L)'
;MYSTLMLQVVLFTDGMDTRPFRLNWPASTIIYDISPEEVFRSATEKLQDVGAKIPRRCVFHHIPLNSSNLQHMLGSKGFNGTKPSIWAFQGLPVMNMESFKDILRVVSNLAMKGSLLLGELPIWLGETDFECKSTTKRCLESIFMSCGFHVEVIEYNGLLKEENANIVFVADHLRFSDDQMEIWRRELQRIEEEGDEDGFEEL
;
A
#
# COMPACT_ATOMS: atom_id res chain seq x y z
N MET A 1 22.22 -10.43 -17.65
CA MET A 1 22.08 -9.05 -17.11
C MET A 1 20.78 -9.04 -16.34
N TYR A 2 20.82 -9.17 -15.00
CA TYR A 2 19.59 -9.13 -14.21
C TYR A 2 18.99 -7.74 -14.36
N SER A 3 17.83 -7.63 -15.01
CA SER A 3 17.06 -6.39 -14.99
C SER A 3 16.79 -6.07 -13.52
N THR A 4 17.40 -5.01 -13.00
CA THR A 4 17.09 -4.55 -11.64
C THR A 4 15.62 -4.17 -11.63
N LEU A 5 14.78 -5.05 -11.09
CA LEU A 5 13.35 -4.79 -10.96
C LEU A 5 13.20 -3.54 -10.10
N MET A 6 12.54 -2.52 -10.66
CA MET A 6 12.22 -1.30 -9.94
C MET A 6 11.34 -1.65 -8.73
N LEU A 7 11.79 -1.28 -7.54
CA LEU A 7 11.08 -1.53 -6.29
C LEU A 7 10.22 -0.31 -5.96
N GLN A 8 8.92 -0.53 -5.77
CA GLN A 8 8.00 0.52 -5.32
C GLN A 8 7.70 0.29 -3.83
N VAL A 9 8.00 1.29 -3.00
CA VAL A 9 7.72 1.25 -1.56
C VAL A 9 6.74 2.35 -1.24
N VAL A 10 5.62 2.01 -0.62
CA VAL A 10 4.62 2.99 -0.20
C VAL A 10 4.51 2.94 1.32
N LEU A 11 4.65 4.09 1.95
CA LEU A 11 4.67 4.25 3.40
C LEU A 11 3.45 5.08 3.80
N PHE A 12 2.51 4.52 4.54
CA PHE A 12 1.47 5.26 5.25
C PHE A 12 2.00 5.62 6.64
N THR A 13 2.24 6.90 6.89
CA THR A 13 2.98 7.37 8.08
C THR A 13 2.34 8.59 8.74
N ASP A 14 2.77 8.90 9.96
CA ASP A 14 2.43 10.16 10.65
C ASP A 14 3.18 11.39 10.08
N GLY A 15 4.10 11.19 9.13
CA GLY A 15 4.93 12.24 8.52
C GLY A 15 6.30 12.40 9.18
N MET A 16 6.65 11.61 10.19
CA MET A 16 7.97 11.66 10.86
C MET A 16 8.89 10.49 10.50
N ASP A 17 8.56 9.75 9.44
CA ASP A 17 9.30 8.55 9.05
C ASP A 17 10.69 8.86 8.48
N THR A 18 11.71 8.25 9.07
CA THR A 18 13.11 8.43 8.69
C THR A 18 13.67 7.27 7.84
N ARG A 19 12.87 6.21 7.58
CA ARG A 19 13.26 5.07 6.71
C ARG A 19 13.81 5.52 5.36
N PRO A 20 13.25 6.52 4.66
CA PRO A 20 13.79 7.00 3.39
C PRO A 20 15.25 7.48 3.47
N PHE A 21 15.68 7.99 4.63
CA PHE A 21 16.99 8.60 4.86
C PHE A 21 18.02 7.63 5.45
N ARG A 22 17.58 6.66 6.26
CA ARG A 22 18.48 5.79 7.04
C ARG A 22 18.67 4.37 6.49
N LEU A 23 17.75 3.88 5.65
CA LEU A 23 17.84 2.52 5.13
C LEU A 23 18.67 2.45 3.84
N ASN A 24 19.40 1.35 3.70
CA ASN A 24 20.15 1.02 2.49
C ASN A 24 19.23 0.43 1.42
N TRP A 25 18.43 1.27 0.79
CA TRP A 25 17.52 0.86 -0.28
C TRP A 25 18.26 0.29 -1.49
N PRO A 26 17.73 -0.75 -2.16
CA PRO A 26 18.25 -1.22 -3.45
C PRO A 26 18.28 -0.11 -4.50
N ALA A 27 19.11 -0.27 -5.53
CA ALA A 27 19.09 0.65 -6.67
C ALA A 27 17.72 0.60 -7.37
N SER A 28 17.29 1.72 -7.93
CA SER A 28 16.00 1.84 -8.63
C SER A 28 14.79 1.64 -7.69
N THR A 29 14.88 2.16 -6.45
CA THR A 29 13.74 2.20 -5.52
C THR A 29 13.01 3.54 -5.66
N ILE A 30 11.68 3.50 -5.80
CA ILE A 30 10.82 4.68 -5.65
C ILE A 30 10.06 4.54 -4.34
N ILE A 31 10.14 5.57 -3.50
CA ILE A 31 9.51 5.62 -2.19
C ILE A 31 8.43 6.69 -2.22
N TYR A 32 7.22 6.30 -1.85
CA TYR A 32 6.05 7.17 -1.72
C TYR A 32 5.71 7.28 -0.24
N ASP A 33 5.79 8.49 0.33
CA ASP A 33 5.35 8.78 1.70
C ASP A 33 3.96 9.41 1.66
N ILE A 34 2.98 8.68 2.16
CA ILE A 34 1.60 9.13 2.31
C ILE A 34 1.38 9.53 3.76
N SER A 35 1.35 10.84 4.00
CA SER A 35 1.30 11.40 5.35
C SER A 35 0.71 12.82 5.40
N PRO A 36 0.35 13.33 6.59
CA PRO A 36 -0.05 14.73 6.77
C PRO A 36 1.05 15.71 6.32
N GLU A 37 0.69 16.63 5.43
CA GLU A 37 1.65 17.54 4.77
C GLU A 37 2.40 18.45 5.75
N GLU A 38 1.71 18.97 6.76
CA GLU A 38 2.32 19.88 7.74
C GLU A 38 3.41 19.19 8.56
N VAL A 39 3.14 17.96 9.02
CA VAL A 39 4.10 17.16 9.80
C VAL A 39 5.29 16.77 8.93
N PHE A 40 5.02 16.28 7.71
CA PHE A 40 6.05 15.91 6.74
C PHE A 40 7.00 17.09 6.44
N ARG A 41 6.46 18.28 6.19
CA ARG A 41 7.27 19.47 5.90
C ARG A 41 8.17 19.83 7.09
N SER A 42 7.61 19.89 8.30
CA SER A 42 8.41 20.20 9.50
C SER A 42 9.50 19.16 9.77
N ALA A 43 9.21 17.87 9.58
CA ALA A 43 10.18 16.80 9.76
C ALA A 43 11.29 16.88 8.69
N THR A 44 10.92 17.13 7.44
CA THR A 44 11.85 17.22 6.31
C THR A 44 12.79 18.41 6.46
N GLU A 45 12.30 19.58 6.89
CA GLU A 45 13.14 20.76 7.18
C GLU A 45 14.22 20.42 8.22
N LYS A 46 13.82 19.81 9.35
CA LYS A 46 14.76 19.40 10.41
C LYS A 46 15.79 18.37 9.92
N LEU A 47 15.35 17.42 9.09
CA LEU A 47 16.24 16.42 8.49
C LEU A 47 17.26 17.06 7.54
N GLN A 48 16.85 18.07 6.77
CA GLN A 48 17.75 18.83 5.91
C GLN A 48 18.76 19.65 6.72
N ASP A 49 18.35 20.27 7.83
CA ASP A 49 19.22 21.06 8.71
C ASP A 49 20.36 20.22 9.30
N VAL A 50 20.12 18.95 9.61
CA VAL A 50 21.15 18.01 10.09
C VAL A 50 21.92 17.32 8.95
N GLY A 51 21.66 17.69 7.70
CA GLY A 51 22.34 17.16 6.52
C GLY A 51 21.90 15.75 6.09
N ALA A 52 20.76 15.26 6.57
CA ALA A 52 20.21 13.97 6.13
C ALA A 52 19.81 14.04 4.65
N LYS A 53 20.17 13.00 3.88
CA LYS A 53 19.93 12.95 2.44
C LYS A 53 19.37 11.59 2.06
N ILE A 54 18.39 11.60 1.16
CA ILE A 54 17.91 10.39 0.50
C ILE A 54 19.07 9.80 -0.32
N PRO A 55 19.28 8.46 -0.31
CA PRO A 55 20.27 7.83 -1.18
C PRO A 55 20.06 8.21 -2.64
N ARG A 56 21.12 8.63 -3.35
CA ARG A 56 21.05 9.12 -4.74
C ARG A 56 20.41 8.15 -5.76
N ARG A 57 20.36 6.87 -5.42
CA ARG A 57 19.79 5.80 -6.25
C ARG A 57 18.29 5.56 -6.02
N CYS A 58 17.68 6.38 -5.17
CA CYS A 58 16.27 6.33 -4.83
C CYS A 58 15.56 7.61 -5.25
N VAL A 59 14.31 7.47 -5.64
CA VAL A 59 13.39 8.59 -5.86
C VAL A 59 12.45 8.65 -4.66
N PHE A 60 12.22 9.85 -4.12
CA PHE A 60 11.35 10.06 -2.97
C PHE A 60 10.24 11.06 -3.30
N HIS A 61 9.00 10.65 -3.05
CA HIS A 61 7.81 11.46 -3.30
C HIS A 61 6.93 11.51 -2.06
N HIS A 62 6.61 12.72 -1.60
CA HIS A 62 5.55 12.93 -0.63
C HIS A 62 4.20 13.07 -1.33
N ILE A 63 3.18 12.47 -0.72
CA ILE A 63 1.81 12.37 -1.21
C ILE A 63 0.88 12.75 -0.05
N PRO A 64 0.32 13.96 -0.01
CA PRO A 64 -0.57 14.36 1.09
C PRO A 64 -1.76 13.42 1.31
N LEU A 65 -1.93 12.97 2.56
CA LEU A 65 -2.99 12.00 2.95
C LEU A 65 -4.41 12.48 2.63
N ASN A 66 -4.70 13.77 2.82
CA ASN A 66 -6.04 14.34 2.65
C ASN A 66 -6.46 14.53 1.18
N SER A 67 -5.70 13.97 0.24
CA SER A 67 -6.04 14.05 -1.17
C SER A 67 -7.15 13.04 -1.52
N SER A 68 -8.28 13.53 -2.03
CA SER A 68 -9.38 12.67 -2.53
C SER A 68 -8.99 11.83 -3.76
N ASN A 69 -7.78 12.04 -4.30
CA ASN A 69 -7.29 11.49 -5.56
C ASN A 69 -5.96 10.75 -5.40
N LEU A 70 -5.77 10.02 -4.29
CA LEU A 70 -4.52 9.33 -3.96
C LEU A 70 -4.00 8.44 -5.11
N GLN A 71 -4.88 7.68 -5.76
CA GLN A 71 -4.53 6.83 -6.90
C GLN A 71 -3.95 7.63 -8.08
N HIS A 72 -4.63 8.71 -8.47
CA HIS A 72 -4.17 9.59 -9.54
C HIS A 72 -2.83 10.26 -9.19
N MET A 73 -2.66 10.71 -7.94
CA MET A 73 -1.41 11.32 -7.50
C MET A 73 -0.24 10.35 -7.57
N LEU A 74 -0.42 9.12 -7.06
CA LEU A 74 0.59 8.07 -7.16
C LEU A 74 0.95 7.79 -8.62
N GLY A 75 -0.05 7.60 -9.49
CA GLY A 75 0.17 7.40 -10.93
C GLY A 75 0.91 8.56 -11.60
N SER A 76 0.57 9.82 -11.27
CA SER A 76 1.26 11.01 -11.78
C SER A 76 2.72 11.12 -11.32
N LYS A 77 3.08 10.41 -10.24
CA LYS A 77 4.45 10.26 -9.72
C LYS A 77 5.09 8.93 -10.14
N GLY A 78 4.54 8.27 -11.16
CA GLY A 78 5.12 7.08 -11.77
C GLY A 78 4.86 5.77 -11.05
N PHE A 79 3.93 5.74 -10.08
CA PHE A 79 3.48 4.47 -9.51
C PHE A 79 2.85 3.63 -10.61
N ASN A 80 3.16 2.33 -10.63
CA ASN A 80 2.73 1.41 -11.66
C ASN A 80 2.13 0.16 -11.01
N GLY A 81 0.81 0.00 -11.14
CA GLY A 81 0.06 -1.11 -10.57
C GLY A 81 0.31 -2.45 -11.27
N THR A 82 1.13 -2.49 -12.33
CA THR A 82 1.57 -3.73 -13.00
C THR A 82 2.91 -4.25 -12.49
N LYS A 83 3.54 -3.54 -11.53
CA LYS A 83 4.85 -3.86 -10.98
C LYS A 83 4.77 -4.16 -9.48
N PRO A 84 5.67 -5.02 -8.93
CA PRO A 84 5.62 -5.37 -7.51
C PRO A 84 5.77 -4.15 -6.62
N SER A 85 5.07 -4.18 -5.48
CA SER A 85 5.12 -3.10 -4.50
C SER A 85 5.12 -3.64 -3.08
N ILE A 86 5.74 -2.90 -2.17
CA ILE A 86 5.71 -3.15 -0.72
C ILE A 86 5.04 -1.94 -0.08
N TRP A 87 4.02 -2.21 0.73
CA TRP A 87 3.24 -1.22 1.44
C TRP A 87 3.49 -1.39 2.93
N ALA A 88 3.83 -0.30 3.62
CA ALA A 88 4.03 -0.30 5.05
C ALA A 88 3.04 0.67 5.72
N PHE A 89 2.27 0.16 6.68
CA PHE A 89 1.29 0.90 7.43
C PHE A 89 1.76 1.07 8.87
N GLN A 90 2.23 2.26 9.25
CA GLN A 90 2.78 2.48 10.59
C GLN A 90 2.60 3.93 11.05
N GLY A 91 2.07 4.13 12.25
CA GLY A 91 1.94 5.46 12.85
C GLY A 91 0.86 6.36 12.24
N LEU A 92 0.23 5.97 11.12
CA LEU A 92 -0.89 6.73 10.58
C LEU A 92 -2.07 6.71 11.56
N PRO A 93 -2.61 7.86 12.00
CA PRO A 93 -3.74 7.90 12.91
C PRO A 93 -5.01 7.42 12.19
N VAL A 94 -5.33 6.14 12.37
CA VAL A 94 -6.62 5.56 11.96
C VAL A 94 -7.66 5.91 13.00
N MET A 95 -8.74 6.56 12.57
CA MET A 95 -9.80 6.99 13.50
C MET A 95 -10.81 5.86 13.80
N ASN A 96 -11.06 4.98 12.84
CA ASN A 96 -12.01 3.88 12.97
C ASN A 96 -11.78 2.78 11.91
N MET A 97 -12.48 1.66 12.04
CA MET A 97 -12.32 0.50 11.15
C MET A 97 -12.72 0.81 9.69
N GLU A 98 -13.67 1.71 9.48
CA GLU A 98 -14.08 2.12 8.12
C GLU A 98 -12.95 2.83 7.37
N SER A 99 -12.27 3.78 8.03
CA SER A 99 -11.12 4.47 7.44
C SER A 99 -9.98 3.52 7.09
N PHE A 100 -9.75 2.47 7.88
CA PHE A 100 -8.79 1.43 7.56
C PHE A 100 -9.23 0.57 6.37
N LYS A 101 -10.51 0.21 6.28
CA LYS A 101 -11.07 -0.49 5.12
C LYS A 101 -10.91 0.30 3.83
N ASP A 102 -11.06 1.62 3.88
CA ASP A 102 -10.84 2.48 2.71
C ASP A 102 -9.39 2.49 2.26
N ILE A 103 -8.45 2.52 3.21
CA ILE A 103 -7.02 2.37 2.91
C ILE A 103 -6.76 1.00 2.26
N LEU A 104 -7.30 -0.09 2.82
CA LEU A 104 -7.17 -1.43 2.24
C LEU A 104 -7.74 -1.49 0.82
N ARG A 105 -8.87 -0.84 0.54
CA ARG A 105 -9.44 -0.75 -0.81
C ARG A 105 -8.52 0.00 -1.76
N VAL A 106 -7.95 1.13 -1.34
CA VAL A 106 -6.99 1.89 -2.16
C VAL A 106 -5.77 1.02 -2.48
N VAL A 107 -5.21 0.31 -1.48
CA VAL A 107 -4.08 -0.59 -1.71
C VAL A 107 -4.48 -1.73 -2.65
N SER A 108 -5.65 -2.33 -2.48
CA SER A 108 -6.12 -3.43 -3.34
C SER A 108 -6.26 -3.01 -4.80
N ASN A 109 -6.77 -1.81 -5.05
CA ASN A 109 -6.92 -1.29 -6.41
C ASN A 109 -5.57 -0.99 -7.08
N LEU A 110 -4.58 -0.52 -6.31
CA LEU A 110 -3.29 -0.09 -6.85
C LEU A 110 -2.25 -1.21 -6.93
N ALA A 111 -2.15 -2.04 -5.90
CA ALA A 111 -1.06 -3.00 -5.76
C ALA A 111 -1.24 -4.18 -6.70
N MET A 112 -0.19 -4.55 -7.45
CA MET A 112 -0.28 -5.76 -8.28
C MET A 112 -0.49 -7.01 -7.42
N LYS A 113 -1.11 -8.04 -8.00
CA LYS A 113 -1.20 -9.37 -7.37
C LYS A 113 0.19 -9.85 -6.90
N GLY A 114 0.28 -10.32 -5.66
CA GLY A 114 1.55 -10.75 -5.03
C GLY A 114 2.37 -9.63 -4.40
N SER A 115 1.86 -8.39 -4.40
CA SER A 115 2.45 -7.31 -3.60
C SER A 115 2.21 -7.55 -2.11
N LEU A 116 3.09 -6.98 -1.27
CA LEU A 116 3.06 -7.16 0.17
C LEU A 116 2.52 -5.91 0.87
N LEU A 117 1.65 -6.09 1.86
CA LEU A 117 1.23 -5.06 2.80
C LEU A 117 1.61 -5.52 4.21
N LEU A 118 2.30 -4.69 4.98
CA LEU A 118 2.67 -4.97 6.36
C LEU A 118 2.39 -3.76 7.23
N GLY A 119 2.15 -3.97 8.51
CA GLY A 119 1.93 -2.83 9.39
C GLY A 119 1.53 -3.20 10.80
N GLU A 120 1.09 -2.17 11.51
CA GLU A 120 0.54 -2.28 12.86
C GLU A 120 -0.84 -1.63 12.95
N LEU A 121 -1.69 -2.17 13.81
CA LEU A 121 -3.00 -1.64 14.15
C LEU A 121 -3.16 -1.62 15.66
N PRO A 122 -3.81 -0.60 16.24
CA PRO A 122 -4.11 -0.63 17.65
C PRO A 122 -5.15 -1.70 17.96
N ILE A 123 -5.00 -2.43 19.08
CA ILE A 123 -5.90 -3.55 19.44
C ILE A 123 -7.37 -3.13 19.48
N TRP A 124 -7.67 -1.94 20.03
CA TRP A 124 -9.05 -1.44 20.15
C TRP A 124 -9.77 -1.32 18.81
N LEU A 125 -9.05 -1.13 17.70
CA LEU A 125 -9.66 -1.06 16.36
C LEU A 125 -10.37 -2.38 16.03
N GLY A 126 -9.84 -3.49 16.54
CA GLY A 126 -10.45 -4.80 16.44
C GLY A 126 -11.60 -5.07 17.42
N GLU A 127 -11.88 -4.16 18.34
CA GLU A 127 -12.91 -4.28 19.38
C GLU A 127 -14.13 -3.39 19.13
N THR A 128 -13.96 -2.27 18.42
CA THR A 128 -14.97 -1.19 18.35
C THR A 128 -16.22 -1.46 17.50
N ASP A 129 -16.29 -2.54 16.71
CA ASP A 129 -17.36 -2.68 15.69
C ASP A 129 -17.90 -4.10 15.45
N PHE A 130 -17.90 -4.99 16.45
CA PHE A 130 -18.33 -6.38 16.24
C PHE A 130 -19.64 -6.74 16.94
N GLU A 131 -20.72 -6.75 16.15
CA GLU A 131 -21.84 -7.71 16.32
C GLU A 131 -21.37 -9.18 16.20
N CYS A 132 -20.09 -9.42 15.86
CA CYS A 132 -19.50 -10.75 15.70
C CYS A 132 -18.79 -11.21 16.99
N LYS A 133 -19.27 -12.29 17.61
CA LYS A 133 -18.70 -12.95 18.82
C LYS A 133 -17.32 -13.60 18.62
N SER A 134 -16.53 -13.20 17.63
CA SER A 134 -15.25 -13.84 17.28
C SER A 134 -14.05 -13.04 17.78
N THR A 135 -12.96 -13.73 18.12
CA THR A 135 -11.65 -13.16 18.46
C THR A 135 -11.22 -12.10 17.44
N THR A 136 -10.63 -10.98 17.90
CA THR A 136 -10.10 -9.85 17.11
C THR A 136 -9.35 -10.28 15.84
N LYS A 137 -8.56 -11.35 15.93
CA LYS A 137 -7.86 -11.96 14.80
C LYS A 137 -8.78 -12.37 13.64
N ARG A 138 -9.87 -13.10 13.91
CA ARG A 138 -10.79 -13.61 12.87
C ARG A 138 -11.53 -12.47 12.17
N CYS A 139 -11.84 -11.43 12.93
CA CYS A 139 -12.39 -10.19 12.42
C CYS A 139 -11.43 -9.57 11.37
N LEU A 140 -10.16 -9.38 11.75
CA LEU A 140 -9.15 -8.78 10.87
C LEU A 140 -8.98 -9.66 9.62
N GLU A 141 -8.84 -10.97 9.77
CA GLU A 141 -8.77 -11.91 8.65
C GLU A 141 -9.93 -11.72 7.67
N SER A 142 -11.18 -11.63 8.17
CA SER A 142 -12.36 -11.40 7.33
C SER A 142 -12.30 -10.07 6.58
N ILE A 143 -11.86 -8.99 7.24
CA ILE A 143 -11.74 -7.66 6.64
C ILE A 143 -10.69 -7.64 5.53
N PHE A 144 -9.49 -8.14 5.79
CA PHE A 144 -8.43 -8.25 4.79
C PHE A 144 -8.88 -9.11 3.60
N MET A 145 -9.52 -10.26 3.86
CA MET A 145 -10.05 -11.12 2.80
C MET A 145 -11.12 -10.43 1.95
N SER A 146 -12.00 -9.60 2.55
CA SER A 146 -12.98 -8.82 1.81
C SER A 146 -12.34 -7.82 0.84
N CYS A 147 -11.15 -7.31 1.18
CA CYS A 147 -10.31 -6.45 0.36
C CYS A 147 -9.30 -7.23 -0.51
N GLY A 148 -9.38 -8.56 -0.59
CA GLY A 148 -8.51 -9.36 -1.46
C GLY A 148 -7.11 -9.60 -0.92
N PHE A 149 -6.92 -9.57 0.40
CA PHE A 149 -5.65 -9.86 1.05
C PHE A 149 -5.74 -11.13 1.89
N HIS A 150 -4.73 -11.98 1.80
CA HIS A 150 -4.48 -13.02 2.81
C HIS A 150 -3.58 -12.43 3.88
N VAL A 151 -4.03 -12.39 5.14
CA VAL A 151 -3.28 -11.76 6.25
C VAL A 151 -2.83 -12.80 7.27
N GLU A 152 -1.59 -12.66 7.72
CA GLU A 152 -1.03 -13.29 8.90
C GLU A 152 -0.95 -12.24 10.02
N VAL A 153 -1.71 -12.47 11.09
CA VAL A 153 -1.75 -11.62 12.28
C VAL A 153 -0.77 -12.15 13.32
N ILE A 154 0.15 -11.30 13.77
CA ILE A 154 1.20 -11.59 14.75
C ILE A 154 0.88 -10.82 16.04
N GLU A 155 0.59 -11.55 17.11
CA GLU A 155 0.38 -10.98 18.43
C GLU A 155 1.75 -10.61 19.05
N TYR A 156 1.96 -9.32 19.31
CA TYR A 156 3.19 -8.83 19.92
C TYR A 156 3.05 -8.74 21.45
N ASN A 157 3.56 -9.72 22.18
CA ASN A 157 3.53 -9.79 23.65
C ASN A 157 4.68 -9.01 24.33
N GLY A 158 4.90 -7.74 23.94
CA GLY A 158 6.09 -6.98 24.37
C GLY A 158 5.79 -5.73 25.21
N LEU A 159 5.98 -5.85 26.55
CA LEU A 159 6.41 -4.83 27.54
C LEU A 159 5.70 -3.46 27.64
N LEU A 160 4.80 -3.09 26.75
CA LEU A 160 3.98 -1.89 26.84
C LEU A 160 2.74 -2.19 27.68
N LYS A 161 2.32 -1.23 28.52
CA LYS A 161 1.06 -1.34 29.28
C LYS A 161 -0.09 -1.70 28.32
N GLU A 162 -0.96 -2.63 28.73
CA GLU A 162 -2.01 -3.26 27.91
C GLU A 162 -2.88 -2.26 27.11
N GLU A 163 -3.00 -1.01 27.58
CA GLU A 163 -3.78 0.06 26.94
C GLU A 163 -3.24 0.57 25.60
N ASN A 164 -1.99 0.26 25.21
CA ASN A 164 -1.36 0.69 23.95
C ASN A 164 -0.78 -0.48 23.13
N ALA A 165 -1.27 -1.70 23.35
CA ALA A 165 -0.76 -2.83 22.58
C ALA A 165 -1.25 -2.75 21.12
N ASN A 166 -0.31 -2.96 20.20
CA ASN A 166 -0.55 -2.99 18.76
C ASN A 166 -0.49 -4.43 18.25
N ILE A 167 -1.37 -4.75 17.31
CA ILE A 167 -1.34 -5.95 16.51
C ILE A 167 -0.44 -5.68 15.31
N VAL A 168 0.51 -6.57 15.05
CA VAL A 168 1.34 -6.51 13.84
C VAL A 168 0.78 -7.49 12.82
N PHE A 169 0.84 -7.14 11.54
CA PHE A 169 0.35 -8.00 10.48
C PHE A 169 1.22 -7.95 9.23
N VAL A 170 1.14 -9.02 8.45
CA VAL A 170 1.73 -9.14 7.11
C VAL A 170 0.66 -9.74 6.19
N ALA A 171 0.49 -9.18 5.00
CA ALA A 171 -0.58 -9.56 4.09
C ALA A 171 -0.15 -9.60 2.62
N ASP A 172 -0.53 -10.68 1.93
CA ASP A 172 -0.31 -10.87 0.50
C ASP A 172 -1.53 -10.42 -0.30
N HIS A 173 -1.31 -9.60 -1.33
CA HIS A 173 -2.40 -9.19 -2.21
C HIS A 173 -2.75 -10.30 -3.22
N LEU A 174 -4.02 -10.72 -3.25
CA LEU A 174 -4.49 -11.86 -4.04
C LEU A 174 -5.15 -11.46 -5.36
N ARG A 175 -5.60 -10.21 -5.50
CA ARG A 175 -6.32 -9.70 -6.67
C ARG A 175 -5.37 -9.00 -7.64
N PHE A 176 -5.82 -8.89 -8.90
CA PHE A 176 -5.16 -8.03 -9.86
C PHE A 176 -5.50 -6.57 -9.55
N SER A 177 -4.52 -5.68 -9.69
CA SER A 177 -4.75 -4.23 -9.64
C SER A 177 -5.65 -3.77 -10.78
N ASP A 178 -6.17 -2.55 -10.67
CA ASP A 178 -6.95 -1.91 -11.73
C ASP A 178 -6.13 -1.79 -13.02
N ASP A 179 -4.82 -1.47 -12.93
CA ASP A 179 -3.90 -1.43 -14.08
C ASP A 179 -3.72 -2.80 -14.73
N GLN A 180 -3.60 -3.88 -13.94
CA GLN A 180 -3.50 -5.24 -14.48
C GLN A 180 -4.80 -5.64 -15.17
N MET A 181 -5.95 -5.36 -14.55
CA MET A 181 -7.27 -5.66 -15.12
C MET A 181 -7.55 -4.88 -16.39
N GLU A 182 -7.10 -3.63 -16.46
CA GLU A 182 -7.23 -2.78 -17.64
C GLU A 182 -6.42 -3.32 -18.83
N ILE A 183 -5.21 -3.83 -18.60
CA ILE A 183 -4.42 -4.52 -19.62
C ILE A 183 -5.16 -5.77 -20.12
N TRP A 184 -5.67 -6.60 -19.20
CA TRP A 184 -6.45 -7.78 -19.57
C TRP A 184 -7.69 -7.45 -20.39
N ARG A 185 -8.43 -6.38 -20.03
CA ARG A 185 -9.61 -5.93 -20.77
C ARG A 185 -9.27 -5.50 -22.19
N ARG A 186 -8.19 -4.73 -22.38
CA ARG A 186 -7.76 -4.28 -23.71
C ARG A 186 -7.32 -5.45 -24.59
N GLU A 187 -6.67 -6.46 -24.00
CA GLU A 187 -6.22 -7.62 -24.76
C GLU A 187 -7.39 -8.49 -25.23
N LEU A 188 -8.42 -8.67 -24.38
CA LEU A 188 -9.63 -9.38 -24.78
C LEU A 188 -10.36 -8.68 -25.93
N GLN A 189 -10.47 -7.34 -25.90
CA GLN A 189 -11.09 -6.57 -26.97
C GLN A 189 -10.38 -6.75 -28.32
N ARG A 190 -9.04 -6.78 -28.32
CA ARG A 190 -8.27 -7.03 -29.56
C ARG A 190 -8.54 -8.41 -30.15
N ILE A 191 -8.63 -9.43 -29.30
CA ILE A 191 -8.92 -10.81 -29.74
C ILE A 191 -10.33 -10.90 -30.33
N GLU A 192 -11.30 -10.19 -29.75
CA GLU A 192 -12.67 -10.12 -30.29
C GLU A 192 -12.71 -9.40 -31.65
N GLU A 193 -12.01 -8.27 -31.79
CA GLU A 193 -11.92 -7.52 -33.05
C GLU A 193 -11.23 -8.33 -34.18
N GLU A 194 -10.16 -9.07 -33.87
CA GLU A 194 -9.48 -9.95 -34.83
C GLU A 194 -10.34 -11.15 -35.26
N GLY A 195 -11.16 -11.70 -34.35
CA GLY A 195 -12.06 -12.82 -34.64
C GLY A 195 -13.25 -12.49 -35.54
N ASP A 196 -13.66 -11.22 -35.58
CA ASP A 196 -14.75 -10.73 -36.43
C ASP A 196 -14.29 -10.42 -37.87
N GLU A 197 -12.99 -10.19 -38.11
CA GLU A 197 -12.44 -9.92 -39.46
C GLU A 197 -12.26 -11.20 -40.31
N ASP A 198 -12.05 -12.37 -39.69
CA ASP A 198 -11.92 -13.66 -40.40
C ASP A 198 -13.28 -14.26 -40.84
N GLY A 199 -14.40 -13.62 -40.51
CA GLY A 199 -15.77 -14.12 -40.75
C GLY A 199 -16.39 -13.75 -42.09
N PHE A 200 -15.70 -12.99 -42.95
CA PHE A 200 -16.26 -12.44 -44.21
C PHE A 200 -15.40 -12.71 -45.46
N GLU A 201 -14.83 -13.91 -45.59
CA GLU A 201 -14.35 -14.41 -46.88
C GLU A 201 -14.97 -15.77 -47.19
N GLU A 202 -16.24 -15.80 -47.59
CA GLU A 202 -16.85 -16.75 -48.54
C GLU A 202 -18.38 -16.58 -48.57
N LEU A 203 -18.91 -15.75 -49.50
CA LEU A 203 -20.25 -15.88 -50.10
C LEU A 203 -20.31 -15.18 -51.46
#